data_AF-A0A8T8WHE2-F1
#
_entry.id   AF-A0A8T8WHE2-F1
#
_cell.length_a   1.000
_cell.length_b   1.000
_cell.length_c   1.000
_cell.angle_alpha   90.00
_cell.angle_beta   90.00
_cell.angle_gamma   90.00
#
_symmetry.space_group_name_H-M   'P 1'
#
loop_
_entity.id
_entity.type
_entity.pdbx_description
1 polymer ?
#
loop_
_entity_poly.entity_id
_entity_poly.type
_entity_poly.pdbx_seq_one_letter_code
_entity_poly.pdbx_strand_id
1 'polypeptide(L)'
;MSHRAAAVASEAIRLALINKRFSAADVRAGVDDAPSRQTVSRVLAQLEADGWLARRDKEPRTWLAGDLAREHGEGGFSIDSSDLFG
;
A
#
# COMPACT_ATOMS: atom_id res chain seq x y z
N MET A 1 1.22 18.98 5.03
CA MET A 1 1.82 17.67 5.38
C MET A 1 0.99 16.45 4.98
N SER A 2 -0.29 16.58 4.60
CA SER A 2 -1.20 15.43 4.37
C SER A 2 -0.97 14.64 3.07
N HIS A 3 -0.45 15.28 2.00
CA HIS A 3 -0.35 14.64 0.68
C HIS A 3 0.71 13.53 0.58
N ARG A 4 1.84 13.64 1.29
CA ARG A 4 2.94 12.66 1.20
C ARG A 4 2.64 11.35 1.92
N ALA A 5 1.95 11.40 3.06
CA ALA A 5 1.54 10.21 3.79
C ALA A 5 0.50 9.40 3.01
N ALA A 6 -0.45 10.09 2.38
CA ALA A 6 -1.43 9.47 1.49
C ALA A 6 -0.75 8.81 0.27
N ALA A 7 0.22 9.46 -0.37
CA ALA A 7 0.97 8.87 -1.48
C ALA A 7 1.72 7.58 -1.08
N VAL A 8 2.36 7.57 0.09
CA VAL A 8 3.01 6.36 0.63
C VAL A 8 1.99 5.26 0.91
N ALA A 9 0.83 5.60 1.47
CA ALA A 9 -0.20 4.62 1.76
C ALA A 9 -0.78 4.00 0.48
N SER A 10 -1.12 4.84 -0.50
CA SER A 10 -1.60 4.38 -1.81
C SER A 10 -0.59 3.49 -2.52
N GLU A 11 0.69 3.88 -2.51
CA GLU A 11 1.74 3.08 -3.14
C GLU A 11 1.98 1.75 -2.41
N ALA A 12 1.94 1.75 -1.07
CA ALA A 12 2.07 0.52 -0.29
C ALA A 12 0.91 -0.46 -0.54
N ILE A 13 -0.33 0.03 -0.62
CA ILE A 13 -1.50 -0.78 -0.94
C ILE A 13 -1.40 -1.29 -2.38
N ARG A 14 -1.05 -0.43 -3.34
CA ARG A 14 -0.83 -0.81 -4.74
C ARG A 14 0.20 -1.93 -4.87
N LEU A 15 1.34 -1.80 -4.19
CA LEU A 15 2.37 -2.83 -4.15
C LEU A 15 1.87 -4.10 -3.49
N ALA A 16 1.08 -4.02 -2.42
CA ALA A 16 0.50 -5.19 -1.75
C ALA A 16 -0.44 -6.00 -2.66
N LEU A 17 -1.22 -5.29 -3.50
CA LEU A 17 -2.17 -5.88 -4.44
C LEU A 17 -1.48 -6.49 -5.68
N ILE A 18 -0.48 -5.79 -6.22
CA ILE A 18 0.24 -6.23 -7.44
C ILE A 18 1.31 -7.27 -7.10
N ASN A 19 2.14 -6.95 -6.10
CA ASN A 19 3.26 -7.78 -5.69
C ASN A 19 2.90 -8.46 -4.38
N LYS A 20 2.88 -9.81 -4.38
CA LYS A 20 2.58 -10.63 -3.19
C LYS A 20 3.45 -10.30 -1.96
N ARG A 21 4.54 -9.54 -2.14
CA ARG A 21 5.44 -9.02 -1.10
C ARG A 21 6.18 -7.76 -1.58
N PHE A 22 6.45 -6.82 -0.69
CA PHE A 22 7.27 -5.63 -0.96
C PHE A 22 8.01 -5.15 0.30
N SER A 23 8.99 -4.28 0.12
CA SER A 23 9.79 -3.65 1.18
C SER A 23 9.55 -2.14 1.25
N ALA A 24 9.98 -1.50 2.35
CA ALA A 24 9.93 -0.05 2.47
C ALA A 24 10.82 0.68 1.44
N ALA A 25 11.81 0.00 0.88
CA ALA A 25 12.62 0.55 -0.21
C ALA A 25 11.81 0.62 -1.52
N ASP A 26 11.01 -0.40 -1.81
CA ASP A 26 10.15 -0.44 -3.00
C ASP A 26 9.10 0.68 -2.95
N VAL A 27 8.47 0.90 -1.80
CA VAL A 27 7.52 2.00 -1.59
C VAL A 27 8.19 3.36 -1.81
N ARG A 28 9.43 3.54 -1.34
CA ARG A 28 10.16 4.80 -1.55
C ARG A 28 10.58 5.00 -3.00
N ALA A 29 10.88 3.92 -3.73
CA ALA A 29 11.22 4.00 -5.14
C ALA A 29 10.01 4.40 -6.01
N GLY A 30 8.79 4.05 -5.58
CA GLY A 30 7.55 4.38 -6.29
C GLY A 30 6.95 5.76 -5.99
N VAL A 31 7.58 6.60 -5.15
CA VAL A 31 7.06 7.92 -4.77
C VAL A 31 8.04 9.01 -5.21
N ASP A 32 7.62 9.89 -6.13
CA ASP A 32 8.41 10.98 -6.74
C ASP A 32 9.03 11.99 -5.73
N ASP A 33 8.51 12.08 -4.51
CA ASP A 33 9.06 12.88 -3.41
C ASP A 33 9.08 12.05 -2.12
N ALA A 34 9.88 10.99 -2.15
CA ALA A 34 9.90 9.95 -1.14
C ALA A 34 10.17 10.54 0.27
N PRO A 35 9.19 10.45 1.19
CA PRO A 35 9.38 11.00 2.52
C PRO A 35 10.45 10.22 3.31
N SER A 36 10.83 10.78 4.46
CA SER A 36 11.85 10.19 5.32
C SER A 36 11.54 8.72 5.66
N ARG A 37 12.58 7.90 5.88
CA ARG A 37 12.40 6.49 6.27
C ARG A 37 11.52 6.32 7.50
N GLN A 38 11.58 7.24 8.46
CA GLN A 38 10.72 7.24 9.64
C GLN A 38 9.25 7.47 9.27
N THR A 39 8.96 8.42 8.38
CA THR A 39 7.59 8.67 7.90
C THR A 39 7.02 7.45 7.19
N VAL A 40 7.79 6.84 6.28
CA VAL A 40 7.37 5.62 5.58
C VAL A 40 7.12 4.49 6.56
N SER A 41 8.04 4.26 7.50
CA SER A 41 7.86 3.22 8.52
C SER A 41 6.63 3.46 9.40
N ARG A 42 6.30 4.73 9.72
CA ARG A 42 5.12 5.08 10.51
C ARG A 42 3.83 4.80 9.74
N VAL A 43 3.79 5.15 8.45
CA VAL A 43 2.62 4.87 7.59
C VAL A 43 2.43 3.37 7.40
N LEU A 44 3.50 2.61 7.15
CA LEU A 44 3.42 1.16 7.01
C LEU A 44 2.96 0.48 8.31
N ALA A 45 3.43 0.95 9.46
CA ALA A 45 2.98 0.43 10.76
C ALA A 45 1.50 0.76 11.03
N GLN A 46 1.02 1.93 10.60
CA GLN A 46 -0.38 2.31 10.70
C GLN A 46 -1.25 1.40 9.83
N LEU A 47 -0.88 1.20 8.56
CA LEU A 47 -1.60 0.29 7.66
C LEU A 47 -1.60 -1.16 8.14
N GLU A 48 -0.52 -1.60 8.80
CA GLU A 48 -0.48 -2.91 9.44
C GLU A 48 -1.44 -3.00 10.62
N ALA A 49 -1.45 -1.99 11.50
CA ALA A 49 -2.38 -1.93 12.64
C ALA A 49 -3.85 -1.87 12.19
N ASP A 50 -4.11 -1.19 11.08
CA ASP A 50 -5.44 -1.04 10.49
C ASP A 50 -5.86 -2.28 9.67
N GLY A 51 -4.98 -3.27 9.48
CA GLY A 51 -5.30 -4.52 8.77
C GLY A 51 -5.18 -4.46 7.24
N TRP A 52 -4.72 -3.35 6.68
CA TRP A 52 -4.44 -3.20 5.25
C TRP A 52 -3.20 -3.97 4.80
N LEU A 53 -2.20 -4.08 5.68
CA LEU A 53 -0.96 -4.81 5.43
C LEU A 53 -0.75 -5.89 6.48
N ALA A 54 -0.09 -6.96 6.09
CA ALA A 54 0.43 -7.96 7.01
C ALA A 54 1.96 -8.01 6.90
N ARG A 55 2.63 -8.30 8.02
CA ARG A 55 4.08 -8.42 8.10
C ARG A 55 4.46 -9.89 8.18
N ARG A 56 5.29 -10.37 7.24
CA ARG A 56 5.70 -11.79 7.20
C ARG A 56 7.00 -12.07 7.93
N ASP A 57 7.97 -11.16 7.84
CA ASP A 57 9.34 -11.42 8.29
C ASP A 57 9.87 -10.33 9.23
N LYS A 58 10.67 -10.76 10.20
CA LYS A 58 11.34 -9.85 11.14
C LYS A 58 12.50 -9.10 10.45
N GLU A 59 13.19 -9.74 9.50
CA GLU A 59 14.28 -9.15 8.69
C GLU A 59 14.56 -9.94 7.38
N PRO A 60 14.73 -9.26 6.21
CA PRO A 60 14.36 -7.88 5.97
C PRO A 60 12.84 -7.70 6.13
N ARG A 61 12.41 -6.61 6.77
CA ARG A 61 10.97 -6.33 6.99
C ARG A 61 10.27 -6.26 5.63
N THR A 62 9.46 -7.26 5.34
CA THR A 62 8.61 -7.30 4.16
C THR A 62 7.15 -7.24 4.56
N TRP A 63 6.39 -6.53 3.75
CA TRP A 63 4.94 -6.39 3.87
C TRP A 63 4.27 -7.11 2.71
N LEU A 64 3.07 -7.59 2.98
CA LEU A 64 2.15 -8.19 2.02
C LEU A 64 0.75 -7.62 2.25
N ALA A 65 -0.18 -7.91 1.34
CA ALA A 65 -1.59 -7.59 1.55
C ALA A 65 -2.08 -8.16 2.89
N GLY A 66 -2.69 -7.30 3.69
CA GLY A 66 -3.52 -7.69 4.83
C GLY A 66 -4.89 -8.14 4.33
N ASP A 67 -5.75 -8.52 5.27
CA ASP A 67 -7.06 -9.08 4.94
C ASP A 67 -7.97 -8.04 4.28
N LEU A 68 -7.96 -6.79 4.77
CA LEU A 68 -8.71 -5.69 4.15
C LEU A 68 -8.26 -5.42 2.70
N ALA A 69 -6.94 -5.43 2.46
CA ALA A 69 -6.44 -5.23 1.10
C ALA A 69 -6.86 -6.38 0.18
N ARG A 70 -6.93 -7.62 0.67
CA ARG A 70 -7.43 -8.75 -0.14
C ARG A 70 -8.92 -8.63 -0.43
N GLU A 71 -9.72 -8.32 0.57
CA GLU A 71 -11.18 -8.13 0.43
C GLU A 71 -11.49 -7.03 -0.59
N HIS A 72 -10.77 -5.91 -0.52
CA HIS A 72 -10.93 -4.79 -1.46
C HIS A 72 -10.21 -4.98 -2.80
N GLY A 73 -9.27 -5.94 -2.90
CA GLY A 73 -8.54 -6.26 -4.12
C GLY A 73 -9.22 -7.31 -5.00
N GLU A 74 -9.91 -8.28 -4.38
CA GLU A 74 -10.73 -9.29 -5.09
C GLU A 74 -12.14 -8.79 -5.39
N GLY A 75 -12.64 -7.83 -4.63
CA GLY A 75 -13.76 -6.98 -5.03
C GLY A 75 -13.30 -6.00 -6.10
N GLY A 76 -13.00 -6.52 -7.31
CA GLY A 76 -12.58 -5.71 -8.44
C GLY A 76 -13.42 -4.45 -8.52
N PHE A 77 -12.77 -3.29 -8.47
CA PHE A 77 -13.32 -2.08 -9.04
C PHE A 77 -13.44 -2.37 -10.54
N SER A 78 -14.49 -3.09 -10.93
CA SER A 78 -15.00 -3.09 -12.28
C SER A 78 -15.48 -1.67 -12.46
N ILE A 79 -14.59 -0.80 -12.97
CA ILE A 79 -15.06 0.35 -13.72
C ILE A 79 -15.80 -0.29 -14.88
N ASP A 80 -17.10 -0.44 -14.70
CA ASP A 80 -17.97 -0.70 -15.81
C ASP A 80 -17.83 0.52 -16.72
N SER A 81 -17.17 0.35 -17.86
CA SER A 81 -16.95 1.41 -18.82
C SER A 81 -18.26 1.99 -19.38
N SER A 82 -19.42 1.47 -18.96
CA SER A 82 -20.74 1.99 -19.29
C SER A 82 -21.12 3.27 -18.51
N ASP A 83 -20.49 3.58 -17.38
CA ASP A 83 -20.81 4.82 -16.61
C ASP A 83 -20.12 6.10 -17.16
N LEU A 84 -19.27 5.98 -18.17
CA LEU A 84 -18.55 7.12 -18.78
C LEU A 84 -19.22 7.67 -20.05
N PHE A 85 -20.31 7.05 -20.53
CA PHE A 85 -21.02 7.46 -21.75
C PHE A 85 -22.55 7.57 -21.58
N GLY A 86 -23.05 7.73 -20.34
CA GLY A 86 -24.47 7.97 -20.04
C GLY A 86 -24.87 9.43 -20.12
#